data_AF-A0A819LIC1-F1
#
_entry.id   AF-A0A819LIC1-F1
#
_cell.length_a   1.000
_cell.length_b   1.000
_cell.length_c   1.000
_cell.angle_alpha   90.00
_cell.angle_beta   90.00
_cell.angle_gamma   90.00
#
_symmetry.space_group_name_H-M   'P 1'
#
loop_
_entity.id
_entity.type
_entity.pdbx_description
1 polymer ?
#
loop_
_entity_poly.entity_id
_entity_poly.type
_entity_poly.pdbx_seq_one_letter_code
_entity_poly.pdbx_strand_id
1 'polypeptide(L)'
;MASCTITLPGGTAPSLVKFRIPFHSDKQNEDCLSRVILVIDRSGSMSGGPWKQVQSAVQAIYEMNQKLTRDASFEPIVITYNDTASITDLASIAKTTACGSTDFVKAFQQIQTTMKQINVKKRIVIIFMTDGCDSCNRPNAIIDAQTKLRMFLKNSGLNCVVHVIGYSKDHDLNMMNTLKTLGTTEGVYRYAEDSMGLDEKFRELFEFADLTVEFKIKLPNIKESIKITGEIIDSDYIEGECWLSLNKNIKDPIEISIGRNHYNVIPTFIEPNTIFLIKSLSKRTNDITTQKELDEIQNELQQVKMFGRSIGATKADRQLAIDLRSELQTRLDALHSIMGDIARGTLNQTAALAKMNDLRYADK
;
A
#
# COMPACT_ATOMS: atom_id res chain seq x y z
N MET A 1 0.89 -23.13 19.83
CA MET A 1 0.83 -21.92 20.68
C MET A 1 1.11 -20.72 19.80
N ALA A 2 0.32 -19.65 19.90
CA ALA A 2 0.64 -18.41 19.22
C ALA A 2 1.86 -17.76 19.85
N SER A 3 2.88 -17.43 19.07
CA SER A 3 4.04 -16.65 19.50
C SER A 3 4.04 -15.32 18.75
N CYS A 4 4.40 -14.24 19.44
CA CYS A 4 4.53 -12.92 18.84
C CYS A 4 5.96 -12.46 19.13
N THR A 5 6.73 -12.33 18.07
CA THR A 5 8.04 -11.70 18.15
C THR A 5 7.86 -10.21 17.96
N ILE A 6 8.36 -9.40 18.89
CA ILE A 6 8.44 -7.94 18.80
C ILE A 6 9.91 -7.55 18.64
N THR A 7 10.20 -6.85 17.57
CA THR A 7 11.51 -6.22 17.35
C THR A 7 11.44 -4.74 17.70
N LEU A 8 12.34 -4.24 18.56
CA LEU A 8 12.35 -2.84 19.01
C LEU A 8 13.70 -2.15 18.75
N PRO A 9 13.74 -1.01 18.02
CA PRO A 9 14.84 -0.06 18.18
C PRO A 9 14.85 0.47 19.62
N GLY A 10 16.02 0.59 20.23
CA GLY A 10 16.15 0.96 21.64
C GLY A 10 15.78 2.42 21.92
N GLY A 11 15.03 2.68 23.00
CA GLY A 11 14.70 4.04 23.47
C GLY A 11 13.30 4.12 24.07
N THR A 12 12.90 5.32 24.51
CA THR A 12 11.52 5.68 24.91
C THR A 12 10.70 6.30 23.77
N ALA A 13 11.34 6.54 22.62
CA ALA A 13 10.70 7.05 21.42
C ALA A 13 9.78 5.99 20.78
N PRO A 14 8.82 6.40 19.91
CA PRO A 14 8.08 5.46 19.08
C PRO A 14 9.05 4.57 18.30
N SER A 15 8.87 3.26 18.44
CA SER A 15 9.73 2.25 17.83
C SER A 15 8.93 1.50 16.78
N LEU A 16 9.54 1.22 15.63
CA LEU A 16 8.93 0.32 14.65
C LEU A 16 8.91 -1.07 15.26
N VAL A 17 7.71 -1.62 15.41
CA VAL A 17 7.48 -2.97 15.92
C VAL A 17 7.07 -3.87 14.77
N LYS A 18 7.82 -4.95 14.58
CA LYS A 18 7.39 -6.08 13.75
C LYS A 18 6.63 -7.07 14.60
N PHE A 19 5.50 -7.54 14.09
CA PHE A 19 4.69 -8.64 14.61
C PHE A 19 4.82 -9.81 13.67
N ARG A 20 5.07 -11.00 14.22
CA ARG A 20 4.93 -12.27 13.50
C ARG A 20 3.91 -13.11 14.24
N ILE A 21 2.80 -13.44 13.58
CA ILE A 21 1.62 -14.05 14.22
C ILE A 21 1.27 -15.32 13.45
N PRO A 22 1.03 -16.45 14.12
CA PRO A 22 0.59 -17.65 13.44
C PRO A 22 -0.76 -17.44 12.76
N PHE A 23 -0.82 -17.82 11.49
CA PHE A 23 -1.97 -17.73 10.62
C PHE A 23 -2.13 -19.09 9.96
N HIS A 24 -3.23 -19.79 10.21
CA HIS A 24 -3.52 -21.02 9.49
C HIS A 24 -4.64 -20.70 8.50
N SER A 25 -4.42 -20.93 7.21
CA SER A 25 -5.42 -20.67 6.17
C SER A 25 -6.55 -21.71 6.21
N ASP A 26 -7.24 -21.83 7.34
CA ASP A 26 -8.46 -22.61 7.46
C ASP A 26 -9.63 -21.80 6.89
N LYS A 27 -10.71 -22.48 6.48
CA LYS A 27 -11.96 -21.85 5.99
C LYS A 27 -12.52 -20.75 6.92
N GLN A 28 -12.14 -20.76 8.21
CA GLN A 28 -12.55 -19.74 9.18
C GLN A 28 -11.85 -18.38 8.97
N ASN A 29 -10.74 -18.34 8.22
CA ASN A 29 -9.97 -17.13 7.91
C ASN A 29 -10.26 -16.55 6.51
N GLU A 30 -11.20 -17.14 5.75
CA GLU A 30 -11.71 -16.57 4.49
C GLU A 30 -12.39 -15.20 4.68
N ASP A 31 -12.82 -14.88 5.90
CA ASP A 31 -13.36 -13.57 6.28
C ASP A 31 -12.26 -12.49 6.36
N CYS A 32 -11.00 -12.89 6.43
CA CYS A 32 -9.83 -12.01 6.53
C CYS A 32 -9.33 -11.55 5.15
N LEU A 33 -9.68 -12.30 4.10
CA LEU A 33 -9.26 -12.03 2.73
C LEU A 33 -9.97 -10.78 2.18
N SER A 34 -9.26 -10.08 1.31
CA SER A 34 -9.72 -8.81 0.76
C SER A 34 -10.59 -9.02 -0.47
N ARG A 35 -11.66 -8.25 -0.61
CA ARG A 35 -12.44 -8.15 -1.84
C ARG A 35 -11.78 -7.13 -2.76
N VAL A 36 -11.32 -7.57 -3.92
CA VAL A 36 -10.67 -6.69 -4.90
C VAL A 36 -11.70 -6.09 -5.87
N ILE A 37 -11.61 -4.78 -6.09
CA ILE A 37 -12.34 -4.04 -7.12
C ILE A 37 -11.32 -3.39 -8.06
N LEU A 38 -11.28 -3.81 -9.32
CA LEU A 38 -10.47 -3.17 -10.35
C LEU A 38 -11.30 -2.07 -11.00
N VAL A 39 -10.80 -0.83 -11.04
CA VAL A 39 -11.46 0.32 -11.69
C VAL A 39 -10.57 0.80 -12.80
N ILE A 40 -10.98 0.53 -14.04
CA ILE A 40 -10.10 0.56 -15.20
C ILE A 40 -10.60 1.58 -16.21
N ASP A 41 -9.73 2.52 -16.56
CA ASP A 41 -9.96 3.48 -17.63
C ASP A 41 -9.95 2.78 -18.99
N ARG A 42 -10.99 3.02 -19.78
CA ARG A 42 -11.15 2.54 -21.16
C ARG A 42 -11.34 3.70 -22.14
N SER A 43 -10.81 4.88 -21.82
CA SER A 43 -10.80 6.07 -22.68
C SER A 43 -10.15 5.82 -24.05
N GLY A 44 -10.31 6.76 -24.99
CA GLY A 44 -9.69 6.65 -26.32
C GLY A 44 -8.16 6.58 -26.31
N SER A 45 -7.50 7.24 -25.34
CA SER A 45 -6.04 7.22 -25.20
C SER A 45 -5.49 5.86 -24.77
N MET A 46 -6.31 5.06 -24.09
CA MET A 46 -6.00 3.68 -23.75
C MET A 46 -6.00 2.72 -24.95
N SER A 47 -6.49 3.14 -26.12
CA SER A 47 -6.65 2.26 -27.29
C SER A 47 -5.33 1.67 -27.80
N GLY A 48 -5.40 0.47 -28.38
CA GLY A 48 -4.23 -0.22 -28.93
C GLY A 48 -3.42 -0.99 -27.88
N GLY A 49 -2.12 -0.68 -27.76
CA GLY A 49 -1.16 -1.40 -26.90
C GLY A 49 -1.50 -1.37 -25.41
N PRO A 50 -1.83 -0.20 -24.81
CA PRO A 50 -2.17 -0.09 -23.39
C PRO A 50 -3.36 -0.97 -23.00
N TRP A 51 -4.48 -0.88 -23.74
CA TRP A 51 -5.66 -1.68 -23.47
C TRP A 51 -5.41 -3.19 -23.60
N LYS A 52 -4.56 -3.62 -24.54
CA LYS A 52 -4.17 -5.04 -24.63
C LYS A 52 -3.44 -5.51 -23.37
N GLN A 53 -2.56 -4.68 -22.80
CA GLN A 53 -1.90 -5.02 -21.53
C GLN A 53 -2.90 -5.11 -20.38
N VAL A 54 -3.87 -4.19 -20.30
CA VAL A 54 -4.97 -4.28 -19.33
C VAL A 54 -5.72 -5.60 -19.45
N GLN A 55 -6.11 -5.98 -20.66
CA GLN A 55 -6.82 -7.23 -20.92
C GLN A 55 -6.00 -8.45 -20.45
N SER A 56 -4.71 -8.49 -20.79
CA SER A 56 -3.78 -9.54 -20.35
C SER A 56 -3.61 -9.57 -18.82
N ALA A 57 -3.50 -8.40 -18.18
CA ALA A 57 -3.34 -8.28 -16.74
C ALA A 57 -4.56 -8.78 -15.97
N VAL A 58 -5.76 -8.34 -16.39
CA VAL A 58 -7.01 -8.77 -15.79
C VAL A 58 -7.20 -10.27 -15.97
N GLN A 59 -6.94 -10.81 -17.17
CA GLN A 59 -6.98 -12.25 -17.41
C GLN A 59 -6.05 -13.03 -16.47
N ALA A 60 -4.81 -12.58 -16.33
CA ALA A 60 -3.85 -13.21 -15.42
C ALA A 60 -4.32 -13.16 -13.96
N ILE A 61 -4.89 -12.03 -13.52
CA ILE A 61 -5.47 -11.86 -12.17
C ILE A 61 -6.59 -12.88 -11.93
N TYR A 62 -7.49 -13.07 -12.89
CA TYR A 62 -8.56 -14.08 -12.77
C TYR A 62 -8.00 -15.50 -12.70
N GLU A 63 -6.99 -15.83 -13.50
CA GLU A 63 -6.33 -17.14 -13.47
C GLU A 63 -5.58 -17.39 -12.15
N MET A 64 -4.91 -16.37 -11.61
CA MET A 64 -4.28 -16.42 -10.29
C MET A 64 -5.33 -16.64 -9.21
N ASN A 65 -6.43 -15.88 -9.25
CA ASN A 65 -7.49 -16.00 -8.27
C ASN A 65 -8.15 -17.39 -8.30
N GLN A 66 -8.37 -17.99 -9.47
CA GLN A 66 -8.90 -19.36 -9.57
C GLN A 66 -7.95 -20.42 -9.01
N LYS A 67 -6.63 -20.21 -9.09
CA LYS A 67 -5.64 -21.12 -8.50
C LYS A 67 -5.59 -21.00 -6.98
N LEU A 68 -5.72 -19.78 -6.47
CA LEU A 68 -5.59 -19.45 -5.04
C LEU A 68 -6.89 -19.71 -4.28
N THR A 69 -8.01 -19.27 -4.83
CA THR A 69 -9.33 -19.38 -4.23
C THR A 69 -10.18 -20.35 -5.06
N ARG A 70 -10.59 -21.46 -4.44
CA ARG A 70 -11.54 -22.41 -5.07
C ARG A 70 -12.99 -21.89 -5.05
N ASP A 71 -13.19 -20.65 -4.61
CA ASP A 71 -14.51 -20.07 -4.39
C ASP A 71 -14.70 -18.83 -5.27
N ALA A 72 -15.71 -18.90 -6.14
CA ALA A 72 -16.12 -17.81 -7.03
C ALA A 72 -16.51 -16.53 -6.27
N SER A 73 -16.82 -16.64 -4.97
CA SER A 73 -17.11 -15.48 -4.11
C SER A 73 -15.90 -14.55 -3.89
N PHE A 74 -14.70 -14.92 -4.36
CA PHE A 74 -13.49 -14.10 -4.34
C PHE A 74 -13.13 -13.48 -5.70
N GLU A 75 -13.93 -13.72 -6.75
CA GLU A 75 -13.66 -13.12 -8.07
C GLU A 75 -13.59 -11.59 -8.01
N PRO A 76 -12.52 -10.96 -8.50
CA PRO A 76 -12.40 -9.51 -8.54
C PRO A 76 -13.59 -8.89 -9.26
N ILE A 77 -14.10 -7.78 -8.73
CA ILE A 77 -15.13 -7.00 -9.44
C ILE A 77 -14.41 -6.03 -10.37
N VAL A 78 -14.67 -6.11 -11.67
CA VAL A 78 -14.10 -5.16 -12.63
C VAL A 78 -15.12 -4.11 -13.00
N ILE A 79 -14.77 -2.85 -12.77
CA ILE A 79 -15.48 -1.66 -13.23
C ILE A 79 -14.66 -1.07 -14.37
N THR A 80 -15.24 -0.98 -15.56
CA THR A 80 -14.63 -0.22 -16.65
C THR A 80 -15.32 1.14 -16.76
N TYR A 81 -14.56 2.18 -17.09
CA TYR A 81 -15.13 3.52 -17.26
C TYR A 81 -14.47 4.34 -18.37
N ASN A 82 -15.28 5.22 -18.94
CA ASN A 82 -14.94 6.24 -19.94
C ASN A 82 -15.92 7.41 -19.75
N ASP A 83 -16.79 7.72 -20.72
CA ASP A 83 -17.96 8.60 -20.55
C ASP A 83 -19.10 7.97 -19.70
N THR A 84 -19.02 6.66 -19.48
CA THR A 84 -19.91 5.88 -18.63
C THR A 84 -19.09 4.96 -17.72
N ALA A 85 -19.68 4.41 -16.66
CA ALA A 85 -19.01 3.43 -15.81
C ALA A 85 -19.95 2.25 -15.54
N SER A 86 -19.43 1.02 -15.63
CA SER A 86 -20.22 -0.19 -15.44
C SER A 86 -19.37 -1.36 -14.97
N ILE A 87 -20.00 -2.31 -14.27
CA ILE A 87 -19.38 -3.60 -13.96
C ILE A 87 -19.28 -4.41 -15.26
N THR A 88 -18.13 -5.03 -15.50
CA THR A 88 -17.85 -5.78 -16.72
C THR A 88 -17.27 -7.14 -16.35
N ASP A 89 -17.72 -8.20 -17.02
CA ASP A 89 -17.13 -9.53 -16.87
C ASP A 89 -15.87 -9.71 -17.73
N LEU A 90 -15.08 -10.74 -17.43
CA LEU A 90 -13.82 -11.03 -18.12
C LEU A 90 -14.00 -11.24 -19.63
N ALA A 91 -15.08 -11.93 -20.03
CA ALA A 91 -15.38 -12.20 -21.44
C ALA A 91 -15.68 -10.91 -22.22
N SER A 92 -16.31 -9.94 -21.57
CA SER A 92 -16.65 -8.64 -22.11
C SER A 92 -15.41 -7.74 -22.19
N ILE A 93 -14.52 -7.79 -21.19
CA ILE A 93 -13.24 -7.05 -21.22
C ILE A 93 -12.40 -7.46 -22.43
N ALA A 94 -12.30 -8.77 -22.70
CA ALA A 94 -11.55 -9.29 -23.84
C ALA A 94 -12.08 -8.81 -25.21
N LYS A 95 -13.37 -8.49 -25.30
CA LYS A 95 -14.04 -8.05 -26.54
C LYS A 95 -14.18 -6.53 -26.66
N THR A 96 -14.09 -5.82 -25.54
CA THR A 96 -14.28 -4.37 -25.50
C THR A 96 -13.08 -3.66 -26.09
N THR A 97 -13.33 -2.59 -26.83
CA THR A 97 -12.30 -1.65 -27.28
C THR A 97 -12.34 -0.40 -26.41
N ALA A 98 -11.16 0.14 -26.11
CA ALA A 98 -11.05 1.41 -25.41
C ALA A 98 -11.45 2.57 -26.34
N CYS A 99 -12.37 3.42 -25.88
CA CYS A 99 -12.91 4.56 -26.61
C CYS A 99 -13.61 5.55 -25.67
N GLY A 100 -13.84 6.77 -26.17
CA GLY A 100 -14.56 7.82 -25.45
C GLY A 100 -13.66 8.69 -24.58
N SER A 101 -14.28 9.46 -23.70
CA SER A 101 -13.63 10.39 -22.78
C SER A 101 -13.32 9.74 -21.43
N THR A 102 -12.73 10.49 -20.51
CA THR A 102 -12.41 10.04 -19.15
C THR A 102 -13.31 10.78 -18.15
N ASP A 103 -14.26 10.09 -17.52
CA ASP A 103 -15.19 10.64 -16.52
C ASP A 103 -14.98 9.97 -15.14
N PHE A 104 -14.21 10.64 -14.28
CA PHE A 104 -13.94 10.15 -12.93
C PHE A 104 -15.18 10.21 -12.04
N VAL A 105 -16.09 11.16 -12.26
CA VAL A 105 -17.33 11.27 -11.48
C VAL A 105 -18.18 10.01 -11.67
N LYS A 106 -18.29 9.50 -12.90
CA LYS A 106 -18.98 8.24 -13.19
C LYS A 106 -18.28 7.04 -12.55
N ALA A 107 -16.94 6.98 -12.62
CA ALA A 107 -16.18 5.94 -11.96
C ALA A 107 -16.46 5.89 -10.45
N PHE A 108 -16.42 7.05 -9.77
CA PHE A 108 -16.70 7.15 -8.34
C PHE A 108 -18.13 6.74 -7.98
N GLN A 109 -19.12 7.16 -8.78
CA GLN A 109 -20.52 6.75 -8.58
C GLN A 109 -20.69 5.23 -8.72
N GLN A 110 -20.01 4.63 -9.69
CA GLN A 110 -20.06 3.19 -9.89
C GLN A 110 -19.38 2.44 -8.74
N ILE A 111 -18.24 2.92 -8.22
CA ILE A 111 -17.62 2.36 -7.00
C ILE A 111 -18.62 2.36 -5.84
N GLN A 112 -19.29 3.49 -5.59
CA GLN A 112 -20.29 3.58 -4.52
C GLN A 112 -21.45 2.60 -4.72
N THR A 113 -21.91 2.45 -5.96
CA THR A 113 -23.02 1.55 -6.32
C THR A 113 -22.61 0.09 -6.12
N THR A 114 -21.45 -0.30 -6.64
CA THR A 114 -20.87 -1.64 -6.47
C THR A 114 -20.69 -1.96 -4.99
N MET A 115 -20.13 -1.04 -4.20
CA MET A 115 -19.91 -1.28 -2.77
C MET A 115 -21.19 -1.46 -1.97
N LYS A 116 -22.29 -0.79 -2.33
CA LYS A 116 -23.60 -1.03 -1.69
C LYS A 116 -24.14 -2.44 -1.93
N GLN A 117 -23.72 -3.09 -3.02
CA GLN A 117 -24.13 -4.45 -3.36
C GLN A 117 -23.24 -5.51 -2.66
N ILE A 118 -22.06 -5.11 -2.18
CA ILE A 118 -21.15 -6.00 -1.46
C ILE A 118 -21.70 -6.22 -0.04
N ASN A 119 -22.32 -7.38 0.18
CA ASN A 119 -22.96 -7.73 1.45
C ASN A 119 -21.98 -8.35 2.48
N VAL A 120 -20.68 -8.23 2.26
CA VAL A 120 -19.66 -8.87 3.10
C VAL A 120 -18.89 -7.82 3.90
N LYS A 121 -18.71 -8.08 5.20
CA LYS A 121 -17.89 -7.25 6.12
C LYS A 121 -16.39 -7.54 5.94
N LYS A 122 -15.91 -7.55 4.71
CA LYS A 122 -14.51 -7.83 4.38
C LYS A 122 -13.76 -6.53 4.10
N ARG A 123 -12.43 -6.59 4.17
CA ARG A 123 -11.56 -5.53 3.65
C ARG A 123 -11.81 -5.39 2.15
N ILE A 124 -11.89 -4.16 1.64
CA ILE A 124 -12.04 -3.87 0.23
C ILE A 124 -10.75 -3.22 -0.26
N VAL A 125 -10.21 -3.75 -1.35
CA VAL A 125 -9.07 -3.15 -2.04
C VAL A 125 -9.53 -2.69 -3.41
N ILE A 126 -9.46 -1.39 -3.64
CA ILE A 126 -9.79 -0.76 -4.92
C ILE A 126 -8.46 -0.49 -5.63
N ILE A 127 -8.28 -1.03 -6.83
CA ILE A 127 -7.15 -0.70 -7.70
C ILE A 127 -7.71 0.19 -8.81
N PHE A 128 -7.47 1.50 -8.67
CA PHE A 128 -7.93 2.51 -9.62
C PHE A 128 -6.84 2.79 -10.64
N MET A 129 -7.17 2.77 -11.91
CA MET A 129 -6.22 2.99 -12.99
C MET A 129 -6.74 4.02 -13.99
N THR A 130 -5.84 4.88 -14.46
CA THR A 130 -6.10 5.86 -15.54
C THR A 130 -4.80 6.21 -16.25
N ASP A 131 -4.93 6.65 -17.50
CA ASP A 131 -3.83 7.17 -18.30
C ASP A 131 -3.83 8.69 -18.48
N GLY A 132 -4.81 9.39 -17.90
CA GLY A 132 -4.99 10.80 -18.18
C GLY A 132 -5.76 11.56 -17.12
N CYS A 133 -6.35 12.66 -17.55
CA CYS A 133 -7.14 13.57 -16.73
C CYS A 133 -8.63 13.42 -17.05
N ASP A 134 -9.49 13.76 -16.09
CA ASP A 134 -10.92 13.90 -16.36
C ASP A 134 -11.14 14.95 -17.45
N SER A 135 -11.90 14.58 -18.48
CA SER A 135 -12.19 15.43 -19.65
C SER A 135 -13.67 15.81 -19.76
N CYS A 136 -14.51 15.32 -18.85
CA CYS A 136 -15.96 15.49 -18.88
C CYS A 136 -16.46 16.52 -17.87
N ASN A 137 -15.71 16.75 -16.79
CA ASN A 137 -16.17 17.47 -15.61
C ASN A 137 -15.33 18.71 -15.32
N ARG A 138 -15.96 19.70 -14.67
CA ARG A 138 -15.24 20.86 -14.12
C ARG A 138 -14.47 20.43 -12.86
N PRO A 139 -13.33 21.07 -12.53
CA PRO A 139 -12.52 20.73 -11.35
C PRO A 139 -13.33 20.63 -10.04
N ASN A 140 -14.25 21.57 -9.79
CA ASN A 140 -15.09 21.55 -8.58
C ASN A 140 -15.99 20.31 -8.50
N ALA A 141 -16.51 19.83 -9.64
CA ALA A 141 -17.37 18.64 -9.66
C ALA A 141 -16.57 17.37 -9.32
N ILE A 142 -15.30 17.30 -9.74
CA ILE A 142 -14.38 16.21 -9.42
C ILE A 142 -14.07 16.22 -7.93
N ILE A 143 -13.70 17.38 -7.36
CA ILE A 143 -13.43 17.56 -5.93
C ILE A 143 -14.65 17.18 -5.07
N ASP A 144 -15.84 17.61 -5.49
CA ASP A 144 -17.10 17.24 -4.81
C ASP A 144 -17.34 15.73 -4.86
N ALA A 145 -17.09 15.09 -6.01
CA ALA A 145 -17.27 13.66 -6.18
C ALA A 145 -16.23 12.85 -5.37
N GLN A 146 -14.97 13.28 -5.33
CA GLN A 146 -13.94 12.71 -4.46
C GLN A 146 -14.33 12.82 -2.98
N THR A 147 -14.82 13.99 -2.56
CA THR A 147 -15.25 14.22 -1.18
C THR A 147 -16.43 13.31 -0.81
N LYS A 148 -17.41 13.18 -1.72
CA LYS A 148 -18.54 12.25 -1.56
C LYS A 148 -18.08 10.79 -1.49
N LEU A 149 -17.14 10.38 -2.34
CA LEU A 149 -16.58 9.03 -2.30
C LEU A 149 -15.82 8.79 -0.99
N ARG A 150 -14.96 9.71 -0.56
CA ARG A 150 -14.21 9.62 0.70
C ARG A 150 -15.14 9.48 1.90
N MET A 151 -16.17 10.32 2.00
CA MET A 151 -17.16 10.23 3.07
C MET A 151 -17.91 8.89 3.01
N PHE A 152 -18.28 8.43 1.82
CA PHE A 152 -18.93 7.13 1.65
C PHE A 152 -18.03 5.98 2.12
N LEU A 153 -16.75 5.95 1.71
CA LEU A 153 -15.80 4.91 2.12
C LEU A 153 -15.60 4.92 3.65
N LYS A 154 -15.43 6.10 4.26
CA LYS A 154 -15.29 6.23 5.72
C LYS A 154 -16.55 5.82 6.49
N ASN A 155 -17.72 6.15 5.96
CA ASN A 155 -19.00 5.84 6.60
C ASN A 155 -19.49 4.41 6.32
N SER A 156 -18.85 3.67 5.41
CA SER A 156 -19.20 2.28 5.10
C SER A 156 -18.96 1.32 6.27
N GLY A 157 -18.08 1.70 7.21
CA GLY A 157 -17.63 0.83 8.31
C GLY A 157 -16.68 -0.30 7.88
N LEU A 158 -16.34 -0.37 6.58
CA LEU A 158 -15.39 -1.34 6.02
C LEU A 158 -13.98 -0.76 6.01
N ASN A 159 -12.95 -1.61 6.10
CA ASN A 159 -11.60 -1.18 5.76
C ASN A 159 -11.48 -1.14 4.23
N CYS A 160 -11.29 0.04 3.67
CA CYS A 160 -11.10 0.27 2.25
C CYS A 160 -9.71 0.84 1.99
N VAL A 161 -8.99 0.25 1.05
CA VAL A 161 -7.70 0.76 0.55
C VAL A 161 -7.86 1.09 -0.92
N VAL A 162 -7.37 2.25 -1.35
CA VAL A 162 -7.40 2.65 -2.76
C VAL A 162 -5.96 2.71 -3.26
N HIS A 163 -5.55 1.69 -4.01
CA HIS A 163 -4.31 1.74 -4.79
C HIS A 163 -4.59 2.42 -6.13
N VAL A 164 -3.59 3.10 -6.66
CA VAL A 164 -3.72 3.89 -7.87
C VAL A 164 -2.59 3.53 -8.83
N ILE A 165 -2.94 3.25 -10.09
CA ILE A 165 -1.99 3.08 -11.20
C ILE A 165 -2.16 4.28 -12.12
N GLY A 166 -1.11 5.10 -12.23
CA GLY A 166 -1.00 6.15 -13.24
C GLY A 166 -0.27 5.59 -14.45
N TYR A 167 -0.90 5.65 -15.61
CA TYR A 167 -0.30 5.29 -16.89
C TYR A 167 -0.01 6.55 -17.70
N SER A 168 1.06 6.54 -18.51
CA SER A 168 1.47 7.69 -19.34
C SER A 168 2.01 8.91 -18.57
N LYS A 169 2.78 9.77 -19.25
CA LYS A 169 3.40 10.97 -18.64
C LYS A 169 2.39 12.10 -18.38
N ASP A 170 1.20 12.01 -18.96
CA ASP A 170 0.20 13.09 -18.97
C ASP A 170 -0.88 12.93 -17.89
N HIS A 171 -0.72 11.99 -16.95
CA HIS A 171 -1.65 11.83 -15.84
C HIS A 171 -1.46 12.93 -14.78
N ASP A 172 -2.55 13.28 -14.08
CA ASP A 172 -2.50 14.25 -12.97
C ASP A 172 -1.97 13.59 -11.68
N LEU A 173 -0.69 13.79 -11.39
CA LEU A 173 -0.04 13.25 -10.18
C LEU A 173 -0.69 13.72 -8.87
N ASN A 174 -1.23 14.95 -8.82
CA ASN A 174 -1.91 15.45 -7.62
C ASN A 174 -3.24 14.74 -7.41
N MET A 175 -3.96 14.51 -8.51
CA MET A 175 -5.18 13.70 -8.50
C MET A 175 -4.87 12.27 -8.03
N MET A 176 -3.82 11.63 -8.56
CA MET A 176 -3.45 10.25 -8.17
C MET A 176 -3.08 10.16 -6.69
N ASN A 177 -2.32 11.14 -6.18
CA ASN A 177 -2.00 11.23 -4.75
C ASN A 177 -3.23 11.48 -3.89
N THR A 178 -4.22 12.22 -4.39
CA THR A 178 -5.50 12.40 -3.68
C THR A 178 -6.29 11.09 -3.67
N LEU A 179 -6.37 10.40 -4.81
CA LEU A 179 -7.12 9.14 -4.96
C LEU A 179 -6.64 8.06 -3.98
N LYS A 180 -5.33 7.87 -3.82
CA LYS A 180 -4.80 6.85 -2.91
C LYS A 180 -5.17 7.09 -1.43
N THR A 181 -5.52 8.33 -1.07
CA THR A 181 -5.92 8.72 0.30
C THR A 181 -7.44 8.71 0.53
N LEU A 182 -8.23 8.33 -0.48
CA LEU A 182 -9.69 8.27 -0.36
C LEU A 182 -10.16 7.12 0.54
N GLY A 183 -9.38 6.04 0.61
CA GLY A 183 -9.65 4.89 1.47
C GLY A 183 -9.67 5.24 2.96
N THR A 184 -10.07 4.27 3.78
CA THR A 184 -9.90 4.34 5.23
C THR A 184 -8.45 4.10 5.64
N THR A 185 -7.71 3.37 4.81
CA THR A 185 -6.26 3.21 4.90
C THR A 185 -5.65 3.79 3.63
N GLU A 186 -4.53 4.50 3.75
CA GLU A 186 -3.80 5.01 2.60
C GLU A 186 -3.31 3.85 1.73
N GLY A 187 -3.59 3.92 0.43
CA GLY A 187 -3.06 2.97 -0.54
C GLY A 187 -1.71 3.41 -1.09
N VAL A 188 -1.35 2.82 -2.23
CA VAL A 188 -0.09 3.10 -2.89
C VAL A 188 -0.35 3.61 -4.30
N TYR A 189 0.53 4.49 -4.76
CA TYR A 189 0.55 4.96 -6.12
C TYR A 189 1.66 4.22 -6.88
N ARG A 190 1.34 3.69 -8.06
CA ARG A 190 2.27 3.05 -8.97
C ARG A 190 2.23 3.76 -10.31
N TYR A 191 3.39 4.19 -10.77
CA TYR A 191 3.55 4.73 -12.11
C TYR A 191 3.95 3.61 -13.07
N ALA A 192 3.26 3.53 -14.21
CA ALA A 192 3.60 2.65 -15.31
C ALA A 192 4.03 3.50 -16.51
N GLU A 193 5.31 3.47 -16.83
CA GLU A 193 5.90 4.21 -17.94
C GLU A 193 5.73 3.46 -19.27
N ASP A 194 5.29 4.18 -20.31
CA ASP A 194 5.29 3.74 -21.70
C ASP A 194 4.55 2.42 -22.00
N SER A 195 4.72 1.87 -23.20
CA SER A 195 3.94 0.74 -23.73
C SER A 195 4.22 -0.62 -23.07
N MET A 196 4.88 -0.67 -21.91
CA MET A 196 5.24 -1.91 -21.22
C MET A 196 5.15 -1.75 -19.69
N GLY A 197 4.71 -2.78 -18.97
CA GLY A 197 4.76 -2.85 -17.51
C GLY A 197 3.45 -2.53 -16.79
N LEU A 198 2.38 -2.17 -17.53
CA LEU A 198 1.07 -2.00 -16.92
C LEU A 198 0.55 -3.31 -16.31
N ASP A 199 0.80 -4.42 -16.99
CA ASP A 199 0.46 -5.77 -16.54
C ASP A 199 1.24 -6.19 -15.29
N GLU A 200 2.52 -5.83 -15.21
CA GLU A 200 3.35 -6.02 -14.02
C GLU A 200 2.78 -5.23 -12.83
N LYS A 201 2.42 -3.95 -13.00
CA LYS A 201 1.87 -3.12 -11.91
C LYS A 201 0.51 -3.61 -11.42
N PHE A 202 -0.35 -4.09 -12.31
CA PHE A 202 -1.59 -4.75 -11.91
C PHE A 202 -1.32 -6.02 -11.10
N ARG A 203 -0.36 -6.84 -11.53
CA ARG A 203 0.00 -8.07 -10.82
C ARG A 203 0.57 -7.78 -9.43
N GLU A 204 1.54 -6.86 -9.33
CA GLU A 204 2.12 -6.44 -8.05
C GLU A 204 1.05 -5.98 -7.06
N LEU A 205 0.12 -5.13 -7.50
CA LEU A 205 -0.94 -4.62 -6.63
C LEU A 205 -1.98 -5.68 -6.29
N PHE A 206 -2.24 -6.62 -7.19
CA PHE A 206 -3.15 -7.73 -6.92
C PHE A 206 -2.55 -8.72 -5.92
N GLU A 207 -1.30 -9.14 -6.11
CA GLU A 207 -0.57 -9.98 -5.17
C GLU A 207 -0.48 -9.29 -3.79
N PHE A 208 -0.18 -7.99 -3.76
CA PHE A 208 -0.23 -7.22 -2.52
C PHE A 208 -1.62 -7.21 -1.88
N ALA A 209 -2.69 -7.06 -2.66
CA ALA A 209 -4.06 -7.07 -2.15
C ALA A 209 -4.46 -8.42 -1.56
N ASP A 210 -4.01 -9.51 -2.18
CA ASP A 210 -4.33 -10.88 -1.80
C ASP A 210 -3.53 -11.34 -0.58
N LEU A 211 -2.23 -11.01 -0.54
CA LEU A 211 -1.34 -11.37 0.57
C LEU A 211 -1.57 -10.51 1.83
N THR A 212 -2.33 -9.41 1.75
CA THR A 212 -2.51 -8.52 2.90
C THR A 212 -3.73 -8.85 3.75
N VAL A 213 -3.51 -8.98 5.04
CA VAL A 213 -4.52 -9.28 6.07
C VAL A 213 -4.56 -8.16 7.10
N GLU A 214 -5.77 -7.69 7.45
CA GLU A 214 -5.95 -6.81 8.61
C GLU A 214 -6.03 -7.64 9.90
N PHE A 215 -5.28 -7.22 10.91
CA PHE A 215 -5.44 -7.69 12.27
C PHE A 215 -5.44 -6.53 13.27
N LYS A 216 -6.02 -6.77 14.44
CA LYS A 216 -6.09 -5.80 15.53
C LYS A 216 -5.21 -6.23 16.67
N ILE A 217 -4.54 -5.26 17.29
CA ILE A 217 -3.76 -5.47 18.50
C ILE A 217 -4.35 -4.61 19.60
N LYS A 218 -4.62 -5.22 20.75
CA LYS A 218 -4.99 -4.52 21.97
C LYS A 218 -3.88 -4.72 23.00
N LEU A 219 -3.19 -3.62 23.29
CA LEU A 219 -2.14 -3.57 24.29
C LEU A 219 -2.76 -3.38 25.69
N PRO A 220 -2.18 -3.96 26.76
CA PRO A 220 -2.71 -3.89 28.12
C PRO A 220 -3.04 -2.47 28.62
N ASN A 221 -2.22 -1.50 28.22
CA ASN A 221 -2.32 -0.11 28.67
C ASN A 221 -2.98 0.84 27.66
N ILE A 222 -3.51 0.32 26.55
CA ILE A 222 -4.16 1.11 25.52
C ILE A 222 -5.63 0.68 25.41
N LYS A 223 -6.55 1.63 25.63
CA LYS A 223 -7.99 1.37 25.61
C LYS A 223 -8.47 0.94 24.23
N GLU A 224 -7.94 1.57 23.18
CA GLU A 224 -8.33 1.32 21.80
C GLU A 224 -7.43 0.27 21.15
N SER A 225 -8.02 -0.61 20.35
CA SER A 225 -7.26 -1.55 19.53
C SER A 225 -6.59 -0.83 18.36
N ILE A 226 -5.33 -1.12 18.10
CA ILE A 226 -4.58 -0.64 16.95
C ILE A 226 -4.84 -1.59 15.78
N LYS A 227 -5.24 -1.06 14.62
CA LYS A 227 -5.38 -1.84 13.39
C LYS A 227 -4.05 -1.87 12.65
N ILE A 228 -3.65 -3.05 12.20
CA ILE A 228 -2.41 -3.28 11.45
C ILE A 228 -2.75 -4.09 10.21
N THR A 229 -2.17 -3.69 9.08
CA THR A 229 -2.14 -4.52 7.87
C THR A 229 -0.84 -5.30 7.88
N GLY A 230 -0.95 -6.63 7.89
CA GLY A 230 0.18 -7.53 7.68
C GLY A 230 0.14 -8.19 6.32
N GLU A 231 1.21 -8.90 6.02
CA GLU A 231 1.42 -9.71 4.83
C GLU A 231 1.55 -11.19 5.25
N ILE A 232 0.89 -12.08 4.50
CA ILE A 232 1.04 -13.52 4.64
C ILE A 232 2.41 -13.89 4.04
N ILE A 233 3.33 -14.33 4.89
CA ILE A 233 4.71 -14.68 4.46
C ILE A 233 4.78 -16.14 4.01
N ASP A 234 4.03 -17.01 4.67
CA ASP A 234 3.91 -18.43 4.36
C ASP A 234 2.51 -18.91 4.80
N SER A 235 2.21 -20.21 4.63
CA SER A 235 0.91 -20.78 5.01
C SER A 235 0.57 -20.67 6.50
N ASP A 236 1.55 -20.33 7.33
CA ASP A 236 1.54 -20.50 8.77
C ASP A 236 1.70 -19.18 9.53
N TYR A 237 2.11 -18.08 8.88
CA TYR A 237 2.43 -16.81 9.52
C TYR A 237 2.00 -15.57 8.72
N ILE A 238 1.49 -14.58 9.46
CA ILE A 238 1.37 -13.19 9.03
C ILE A 238 2.48 -12.37 9.69
N GLU A 239 3.10 -11.48 8.93
CA GLU A 239 3.98 -10.45 9.44
C GLU A 239 3.38 -9.06 9.23
N GLY A 240 3.32 -8.24 10.27
CA GLY A 240 2.84 -6.86 10.16
C GLY A 240 3.75 -5.91 10.94
N GLU A 241 3.80 -4.65 10.54
CA GLU A 241 4.67 -3.66 11.16
C GLU A 241 3.88 -2.41 11.53
N CYS A 242 4.11 -1.86 12.71
CA CYS A 242 3.56 -0.55 13.08
C CYS A 242 4.45 0.19 14.08
N TRP A 243 4.35 1.52 14.10
CA TRP A 243 5.04 2.36 15.07
C TRP A 243 4.31 2.35 16.40
N LEU A 244 5.00 1.93 17.47
CA LEU A 244 4.44 1.88 18.82
C LEU A 244 5.45 2.38 19.85
N SER A 245 4.95 3.14 20.80
CA SER A 245 5.69 3.44 22.04
C SER A 245 5.48 2.30 23.02
N LEU A 246 6.29 1.24 22.90
CA LEU A 246 6.28 0.13 23.84
C LEU A 246 7.33 0.34 24.92
N ASN A 247 6.93 0.19 26.19
CA ASN A 247 7.89 -0.04 27.25
C ASN A 247 8.46 -1.46 27.09
N LYS A 248 9.79 -1.61 27.15
CA LYS A 248 10.49 -2.90 27.07
C LYS A 248 10.08 -3.93 28.14
N ASN A 249 9.22 -3.53 29.08
CA ASN A 249 8.77 -4.31 30.22
C ASN A 249 7.31 -4.82 30.09
N ILE A 250 6.72 -4.81 28.90
CA ILE A 250 5.38 -5.43 28.72
C ILE A 250 5.53 -6.93 28.91
N LYS A 251 5.17 -7.41 30.10
CA LYS A 251 5.09 -8.84 30.44
C LYS A 251 3.67 -9.39 30.30
N ASP A 252 2.70 -8.50 30.23
CA ASP A 252 1.30 -8.86 30.13
C ASP A 252 0.97 -9.36 28.72
N PRO A 253 0.06 -10.35 28.59
CA PRO A 253 -0.40 -10.82 27.29
C PRO A 253 -1.00 -9.68 26.46
N ILE A 254 -0.67 -9.68 25.18
CA ILE A 254 -1.28 -8.81 24.18
C ILE A 254 -2.40 -9.59 23.49
N GLU A 255 -3.56 -8.97 23.34
CA GLU A 255 -4.66 -9.57 22.59
C GLU A 255 -4.52 -9.19 21.10
N ILE A 256 -4.51 -10.20 20.24
CA ILE A 256 -4.44 -10.06 18.80
C ILE A 256 -5.70 -10.67 18.19
N SER A 257 -6.41 -9.92 17.36
CA SER A 257 -7.62 -10.39 16.68
C SER A 257 -7.42 -10.41 15.17
N ILE A 258 -7.60 -11.57 14.54
CA ILE A 258 -7.53 -11.77 13.08
C ILE A 258 -8.85 -12.38 12.62
N GLY A 259 -9.66 -11.62 11.89
CA GLY A 259 -11.02 -12.05 11.53
C GLY A 259 -11.84 -12.36 12.79
N ARG A 260 -12.22 -13.63 12.96
CA ARG A 260 -12.97 -14.14 14.14
C ARG A 260 -12.06 -14.75 15.22
N ASN A 261 -10.78 -14.92 14.91
CA ASN A 261 -9.83 -15.55 15.80
C ASN A 261 -9.23 -14.54 16.77
N HIS A 262 -9.13 -14.91 18.03
CA HIS A 262 -8.50 -14.14 19.09
C HIS A 262 -7.33 -14.92 19.68
N TYR A 263 -6.18 -14.27 19.78
CA TYR A 263 -4.96 -14.84 20.33
C TYR A 263 -4.52 -13.98 21.50
N ASN A 264 -4.27 -14.62 22.65
CA ASN A 264 -3.57 -13.98 23.76
C ASN A 264 -2.12 -14.40 23.69
N VAL A 265 -1.24 -13.45 23.37
CA VAL A 265 0.16 -13.74 23.08
C VAL A 265 1.06 -12.97 24.03
N ILE A 266 1.96 -13.70 24.69
CA ILE A 266 3.03 -13.08 25.46
C ILE A 266 4.12 -12.68 24.47
N PRO A 267 4.44 -11.38 24.35
CA PRO A 267 5.43 -10.93 23.38
C PRO A 267 6.84 -11.39 23.78
N THR A 268 7.59 -11.88 22.80
CA THR A 268 9.02 -12.14 22.93
C THR A 268 9.77 -10.99 22.27
N PHE A 269 10.56 -10.26 23.05
CA PHE A 269 11.38 -9.16 22.52
C PHE A 269 12.68 -9.70 21.93
N ILE A 270 12.93 -9.37 20.67
CA ILE A 270 14.16 -9.74 19.95
C ILE A 270 14.90 -8.46 19.57
N GLU A 271 16.23 -8.48 19.73
CA GLU A 271 17.06 -7.37 19.27
C GLU A 271 16.93 -7.20 17.74
N PRO A 272 16.79 -5.95 17.26
CA PRO A 272 16.67 -5.68 15.84
C PRO A 272 17.94 -6.09 15.10
N ASN A 273 17.75 -6.84 14.01
CA ASN A 273 18.84 -7.09 13.08
C ASN A 273 19.12 -5.83 12.23
N THR A 274 20.26 -5.84 11.55
CA THR A 274 20.76 -4.70 10.77
C THR A 274 19.79 -4.32 9.65
N ILE A 275 19.23 -5.31 8.96
CA ILE A 275 18.26 -5.11 7.88
C ILE A 275 17.02 -4.37 8.41
N PHE A 276 16.49 -4.78 9.56
CA PHE A 276 15.34 -4.16 10.18
C PHE A 276 15.62 -2.72 10.59
N LEU A 277 16.81 -2.43 11.15
CA LEU A 277 17.20 -1.06 11.48
C LEU A 277 17.25 -0.18 10.22
N ILE A 278 17.86 -0.65 9.14
CA ILE A 278 17.94 0.09 7.87
C ILE A 278 16.52 0.33 7.30
N LYS A 279 15.66 -0.70 7.28
CA LYS A 279 14.27 -0.57 6.82
C LYS A 279 13.47 0.41 7.68
N SER A 280 13.68 0.40 8.99
CA SER A 280 13.05 1.33 9.93
C SER A 280 13.46 2.78 9.65
N LEU A 281 14.77 3.02 9.44
CA LEU A 281 15.29 4.34 9.07
C LEU A 281 14.75 4.79 7.71
N SER A 282 14.76 3.91 6.71
CA SER A 282 14.19 4.18 5.39
C SER A 282 12.70 4.55 5.49
N LYS A 283 11.90 3.84 6.31
CA LYS A 283 10.50 4.21 6.55
C LYS A 283 10.37 5.61 7.15
N ARG A 284 11.20 5.97 8.14
CA ARG A 284 11.22 7.31 8.74
C ARG A 284 11.57 8.41 7.73
N THR A 285 12.37 8.12 6.70
CA THR A 285 12.69 9.12 5.66
C THR A 285 11.47 9.63 4.91
N ASN A 286 10.40 8.83 4.85
CA ASN A 286 9.17 9.23 4.16
C ASN A 286 8.42 10.36 4.85
N ASP A 287 8.67 10.57 6.13
CA ASP A 287 7.95 11.55 6.96
C ASP A 287 8.84 12.74 7.35
N ILE A 288 10.06 12.85 6.82
CA ILE A 288 10.98 13.95 7.14
C ILE A 288 10.37 15.28 6.65
N THR A 289 10.30 16.24 7.56
CA THR A 289 9.85 17.61 7.29
C THR A 289 10.91 18.65 7.61
N THR A 290 11.94 18.30 8.40
CA THR A 290 12.96 19.23 8.86
C THR A 290 14.39 18.74 8.61
N GLN A 291 15.34 19.68 8.49
CA GLN A 291 16.77 19.37 8.37
C GLN A 291 17.29 18.59 9.59
N LYS A 292 16.79 18.91 10.79
CA LYS A 292 17.19 18.26 12.03
C LYS A 292 16.84 16.76 12.02
N GLU A 293 15.62 16.41 11.59
CA GLU A 293 15.20 15.00 11.46
C GLU A 293 16.07 14.24 10.44
N LEU A 294 16.43 14.91 9.34
CA LEU A 294 17.32 14.36 8.33
C LEU A 294 18.72 14.07 8.89
N ASP A 295 19.30 15.02 9.63
CA ASP A 295 20.59 14.87 10.30
C ASP A 295 20.55 13.74 11.36
N GLU A 296 19.46 13.65 12.13
CA GLU A 296 19.24 12.58 13.11
C GLU A 296 19.24 11.20 12.44
N ILE A 297 18.50 11.03 11.34
CA ILE A 297 18.45 9.76 10.59
C ILE A 297 19.81 9.42 9.98
N GLN A 298 20.53 10.40 9.43
CA GLN A 298 21.87 10.20 8.89
C GLN A 298 22.85 9.72 9.99
N ASN A 299 22.79 10.34 11.17
CA ASN A 299 23.62 9.93 12.32
C ASN A 299 23.26 8.51 12.80
N GLU A 300 21.97 8.17 12.87
CA GLU A 300 21.53 6.82 13.23
C GLU A 300 22.00 5.78 12.20
N LEU A 301 21.91 6.08 10.90
CA LEU A 301 22.39 5.19 9.83
C LEU A 301 23.90 4.92 9.94
N GLN A 302 24.69 5.93 10.31
CA GLN A 302 26.12 5.77 10.55
C GLN A 302 26.43 4.82 11.71
N GLN A 303 25.57 4.80 12.75
CA GLN A 303 25.73 3.93 13.92
C GLN A 303 25.29 2.47 13.66
N VAL A 304 24.55 2.21 12.58
CA VAL A 304 24.15 0.85 12.21
C VAL A 304 25.38 0.02 11.84
N LYS A 305 25.61 -1.06 12.61
CA LYS A 305 26.75 -1.98 12.42
C LYS A 305 26.56 -2.81 11.15
N MET A 306 27.42 -2.59 10.15
CA MET A 306 27.42 -3.32 8.87
C MET A 306 28.31 -4.57 8.86
N PHE A 307 28.84 -4.98 10.02
CA PHE A 307 29.64 -6.20 10.14
C PHE A 307 29.25 -6.98 11.40
N GLY A 308 29.29 -8.31 11.31
CA GLY A 308 29.05 -9.22 12.44
C GLY A 308 27.78 -10.05 12.33
N ARG A 309 27.44 -10.77 13.41
CA ARG A 309 26.27 -11.66 13.49
C ARG A 309 24.92 -10.94 13.39
N SER A 310 24.90 -9.61 13.58
CA SER A 310 23.69 -8.79 13.59
C SER A 310 23.08 -8.55 12.21
N ILE A 311 23.78 -8.84 11.10
CA ILE A 311 23.27 -8.59 9.74
C ILE A 311 22.39 -9.73 9.24
N GLY A 312 22.70 -10.95 9.70
CA GLY A 312 22.15 -12.19 9.19
C GLY A 312 23.23 -13.26 9.14
N ALA A 313 22.79 -14.51 9.05
CA ALA A 313 23.70 -15.66 9.00
C ALA A 313 24.27 -15.86 7.58
N THR A 314 23.57 -15.38 6.55
CA THR A 314 23.86 -15.73 5.16
C THR A 314 24.63 -14.63 4.42
N LYS A 315 25.30 -15.00 3.32
CA LYS A 315 25.91 -14.02 2.39
C LYS A 315 24.85 -13.13 1.73
N ALA A 316 23.68 -13.69 1.44
CA ALA A 316 22.56 -12.98 0.85
C ALA A 316 22.06 -11.85 1.76
N ASP A 317 21.89 -12.12 3.07
CA ASP A 317 21.49 -11.08 4.04
C ASP A 317 22.47 -9.91 4.09
N ARG A 318 23.78 -10.21 3.98
CA ARG A 318 24.82 -9.17 3.97
C ARG A 318 24.77 -8.32 2.72
N GLN A 319 24.61 -8.95 1.57
CA GLN A 319 24.46 -8.22 0.31
C GLN A 319 23.22 -7.33 0.35
N LEU A 320 22.08 -7.90 0.77
CA LEU A 320 20.83 -7.16 0.92
C LEU A 320 20.98 -5.96 1.88
N ALA A 321 21.66 -6.12 3.01
CA ALA A 321 21.89 -5.02 3.94
C ALA A 321 22.79 -3.92 3.32
N ILE A 322 23.80 -4.29 2.54
CA ILE A 322 24.66 -3.33 1.82
C ILE A 322 23.85 -2.56 0.79
N ASP A 323 23.05 -3.26 0.00
CA ASP A 323 22.21 -2.67 -1.05
C ASP A 323 21.21 -1.68 -0.44
N LEU A 324 20.45 -2.12 0.58
CA LEU A 324 19.48 -1.28 1.30
C LEU A 324 20.15 -0.05 1.95
N ARG A 325 21.37 -0.20 2.49
CA ARG A 325 22.10 0.94 3.06
C ARG A 325 22.54 1.92 1.98
N SER A 326 23.04 1.42 0.85
CA SER A 326 23.49 2.25 -0.27
C SER A 326 22.35 3.06 -0.86
N GLU A 327 21.21 2.41 -1.04
CA GLU A 327 19.96 3.03 -1.49
C GLU A 327 19.49 4.12 -0.52
N LEU A 328 19.39 3.80 0.78
CA LEU A 328 19.01 4.76 1.80
C LEU A 328 19.98 5.95 1.87
N GLN A 329 21.29 5.71 1.75
CA GLN A 329 22.29 6.80 1.74
C GLN A 329 22.09 7.71 0.52
N THR A 330 21.90 7.13 -0.66
CA THR A 330 21.65 7.89 -1.90
C THR A 330 20.42 8.78 -1.76
N ARG A 331 19.35 8.24 -1.16
CA ARG A 331 18.12 8.99 -0.88
C ARG A 331 18.35 10.14 0.12
N LEU A 332 19.07 9.88 1.21
CA LEU A 332 19.39 10.91 2.21
C LEU A 332 20.24 12.04 1.60
N ASP A 333 21.23 11.70 0.77
CA ASP A 333 22.07 12.68 0.06
C ASP A 333 21.24 13.55 -0.88
N ALA A 334 20.29 12.96 -1.60
CA ALA A 334 19.35 13.69 -2.46
C ALA A 334 18.43 14.63 -1.66
N LEU A 335 17.92 14.18 -0.50
CA LEU A 335 17.13 15.02 0.41
C LEU A 335 17.94 16.18 0.97
N HIS A 336 19.20 15.94 1.38
CA HIS A 336 20.10 17.00 1.84
C HIS A 336 20.35 18.04 0.74
N SER A 337 20.55 17.59 -0.50
CA SER A 337 20.72 18.49 -1.64
C SER A 337 19.50 19.41 -1.82
N ILE A 338 18.28 18.83 -1.80
CA ILE A 338 17.02 19.58 -1.93
C ILE A 338 16.84 20.56 -0.75
N MET A 339 17.06 20.13 0.49
CA MET A 339 16.94 21.00 1.66
C MET A 339 17.97 22.12 1.67
N GLY A 340 19.20 21.84 1.22
CA GLY A 340 20.24 22.84 1.02
C GLY A 340 19.86 23.89 -0.03
N ASP A 341 19.23 23.47 -1.12
CA ASP A 341 18.73 24.39 -2.15
C ASP A 341 17.57 25.26 -1.65
N ILE A 342 16.64 24.69 -0.86
CA ILE A 342 15.59 25.47 -0.20
C ILE A 342 16.21 26.54 0.72
N ALA A 343 17.18 26.15 1.55
CA ALA A 343 17.82 27.06 2.50
C ALA A 343 18.58 28.20 1.81
N ARG A 344 19.15 27.94 0.63
CA ARG A 344 19.80 28.95 -0.22
C ARG A 344 18.82 29.81 -1.03
N GLY A 345 17.54 29.46 -1.06
CA GLY A 345 16.53 30.12 -1.89
C GLY A 345 16.68 29.83 -3.39
N THR A 346 17.44 28.80 -3.78
CA THR A 346 17.65 28.43 -5.20
C THR A 346 16.49 27.63 -5.77
N LEU A 347 15.67 27.01 -4.92
CA LEU A 347 14.55 26.17 -5.35
C LEU A 347 13.23 26.67 -4.74
N ASN A 348 12.21 26.83 -5.59
CA ASN A 348 10.86 27.18 -5.14
C ASN A 348 10.28 26.03 -4.28
N GLN A 349 9.61 26.36 -3.18
CA GLN A 349 9.03 25.39 -2.25
C GLN A 349 8.16 24.33 -2.93
N THR A 350 7.37 24.71 -3.95
CA THR A 350 6.52 23.77 -4.69
C THR A 350 7.33 22.76 -5.50
N ALA A 351 8.42 23.20 -6.15
CA ALA A 351 9.32 22.31 -6.89
C ALA A 351 10.09 21.37 -5.95
N ALA A 352 10.39 21.83 -4.73
CA ALA A 352 11.07 21.01 -3.73
C ALA A 352 10.16 19.90 -3.22
N LEU A 353 8.90 20.21 -2.93
CA LEU A 353 7.90 19.23 -2.51
C LEU A 353 7.67 18.15 -3.57
N ALA A 354 7.64 18.52 -4.85
CA ALA A 354 7.55 17.55 -5.94
C ALA A 354 8.76 16.59 -5.96
N LYS A 355 9.99 17.13 -5.95
CA LYS A 355 11.20 16.29 -5.92
C LYS A 355 11.32 15.42 -4.67
N MET A 356 10.91 15.95 -3.51
CA MET A 356 10.89 15.17 -2.26
C MET A 356 9.87 14.03 -2.35
N ASN A 357 8.70 14.26 -2.95
CA ASN A 357 7.73 13.19 -3.16
C ASN A 357 8.27 12.12 -4.12
N ASP A 358 8.92 12.50 -5.22
CA ASP A 358 9.52 11.52 -6.14
C ASP A 358 10.53 10.62 -5.44
N LEU A 359 11.42 11.22 -4.62
CA LEU A 359 12.39 10.46 -3.82
C LEU A 359 11.75 9.54 -2.79
N ARG A 360 10.60 9.92 -2.21
CA ARG A 360 9.88 9.06 -1.23
C ARG A 360 9.36 7.78 -1.87
N TYR A 361 9.02 7.82 -3.16
CA TYR A 361 8.39 6.71 -3.88
C TYR A 361 9.32 5.94 -4.82
N ALA A 362 10.60 6.31 -4.93
CA ALA A 362 11.56 5.65 -5.82
C ALA A 362 11.95 4.20 -5.41
N ASP A 363 11.86 3.84 -4.13
CA ASP A 363 12.40 2.57 -3.56
C ASP A 363 11.30 1.56 -3.20
N LYS A 364 10.06 1.77 -3.66
CA LYS A 364 8.95 0.85 -3.43
C LYS A 364 8.42 0.35 -4.75
#